data_AF-A0A821CBB0-F1
#
_entry.id   AF-A0A821CBB0-F1
#
_cell.length_a   1.000
_cell.length_b   1.000
_cell.length_c   1.000
_cell.angle_alpha   90.00
_cell.angle_beta   90.00
_cell.angle_gamma   90.00
#
_symmetry.space_group_name_H-M   'P 1'
#
loop_
_entity.id
_entity.type
_entity.pdbx_description
1 polymer ?
#
loop_
_entity_poly.entity_id
_entity_poly.type
_entity_poly.pdbx_seq_one_letter_code
_entity_poly.pdbx_strand_id
1 'polypeptide(L)'
;MIGLLSICQENIINDRIASTFSSIILKNFGDKLNDVFATINENEWTSFCQGLITLICIKLFYQGNANERSNAFDLLSKMPEGEQREYAALKLLDLLYHLPYRLPSDEGMVLFELVKPDDLKLKYLELADSLEIYIMYVTYFINKSEDNANDLKENIKSQLDRLLKENHLP
;
A
#
# COMPACT_ATOMS: atom_id res chain seq x y z
N MET A 1 5.73 20.29 -13.01
CA MET A 1 4.27 20.08 -12.94
C MET A 1 3.93 18.85 -13.79
N ILE A 2 4.23 17.66 -13.27
CA ILE A 2 3.81 16.40 -13.91
C ILE A 2 2.39 16.18 -13.41
N GLY A 3 1.42 16.44 -14.30
CA GLY A 3 0.00 16.33 -14.01
C GLY A 3 -0.34 14.92 -13.54
N LEU A 4 -1.34 14.84 -12.65
CA LEU A 4 -2.04 13.63 -12.28
C LEU A 4 -2.29 12.77 -13.53
N LEU A 5 -1.48 11.72 -13.70
CA LEU A 5 -1.84 10.61 -14.56
C LEU A 5 -2.99 9.90 -13.85
N SER A 6 -4.21 10.35 -14.15
CA SER A 6 -5.42 9.59 -13.84
C SER A 6 -5.26 8.24 -14.54
N ILE A 7 -5.20 7.17 -13.73
CA ILE A 7 -5.20 5.81 -14.26
C ILE A 7 -6.60 5.57 -14.83
N CYS A 8 -6.70 5.61 -16.15
CA CYS A 8 -7.96 5.41 -16.85
C CYS A 8 -8.32 3.92 -16.80
N GLN A 9 -9.35 3.57 -16.04
CA GLN A 9 -9.78 2.18 -15.80
C GLN A 9 -10.20 1.44 -17.08
N GLU A 10 -10.56 2.17 -18.14
CA GLU A 10 -11.07 1.60 -19.39
C GLU A 10 -9.95 1.08 -20.33
N ASN A 11 -8.70 1.47 -20.10
CA ASN A 11 -7.54 1.02 -20.91
C ASN A 11 -6.76 -0.16 -20.29
N ILE A 12 -7.33 -0.81 -19.26
CA ILE A 12 -6.77 -1.97 -18.51
C ILE A 12 -6.65 -3.25 -19.38
N ILE A 13 -7.06 -3.18 -20.64
CA ILE A 13 -7.02 -4.29 -21.59
C ILE A 13 -5.63 -4.29 -22.25
N ASN A 14 -4.70 -5.08 -21.67
CA ASN A 14 -3.40 -5.55 -22.20
C ASN A 14 -2.12 -4.96 -21.55
N ASP A 15 -2.08 -4.93 -20.22
CA ASP A 15 -1.11 -4.22 -19.36
C ASP A 15 0.23 -4.91 -19.06
N ARG A 16 0.62 -5.94 -19.82
CA ARG A 16 1.95 -6.56 -19.67
C ARG A 16 3.07 -5.54 -19.92
N ILE A 17 2.83 -4.55 -20.79
CA ILE A 17 3.79 -3.49 -21.11
C ILE A 17 3.98 -2.54 -19.91
N ALA A 18 2.91 -2.07 -19.28
CA ALA A 18 3.01 -1.18 -18.11
C ALA A 18 3.68 -1.89 -16.93
N SER A 19 3.31 -3.16 -16.69
CA SER A 19 3.95 -4.02 -15.69
C SER A 19 5.44 -4.26 -15.98
N THR A 20 5.79 -4.50 -17.24
CA THR A 20 7.21 -4.68 -17.66
C THR A 20 7.98 -3.38 -17.51
N PHE A 21 7.40 -2.25 -17.91
CA PHE A 21 8.00 -0.94 -17.76
C PHE A 21 8.24 -0.61 -16.28
N SER A 22 7.21 -0.72 -15.43
CA SER A 22 7.36 -0.45 -14.00
C SER A 22 8.39 -1.38 -13.35
N SER A 23 8.41 -2.66 -13.72
CA SER A 23 9.39 -3.63 -13.22
C SER A 23 10.82 -3.27 -13.61
N ILE A 24 11.06 -2.85 -14.87
CA ILE A 24 12.39 -2.41 -15.33
C ILE A 24 12.82 -1.15 -14.58
N ILE A 25 11.93 -0.16 -14.47
CA ILE A 25 12.24 1.09 -13.77
C ILE A 25 12.54 0.82 -12.31
N LEU A 26 11.67 0.11 -11.59
CA LEU A 26 11.82 -0.20 -10.17
C LEU A 26 13.07 -1.04 -9.89
N LYS A 27 13.43 -1.99 -10.77
CA LYS A 27 14.68 -2.75 -10.66
C LYS A 27 15.90 -1.83 -10.79
N ASN A 28 15.96 -1.03 -11.86
CA ASN A 28 17.07 -0.10 -12.08
C ASN A 28 17.18 0.97 -10.99
N PHE A 29 16.03 1.39 -10.44
CA PHE A 29 15.97 2.29 -9.31
C PHE A 29 16.48 1.63 -8.02
N GLY A 30 16.07 0.39 -7.75
CA GLY A 30 16.41 -0.32 -6.52
C GLY A 30 17.91 -0.50 -6.28
N ASP A 31 18.69 -0.61 -7.36
CA ASP A 31 20.15 -0.74 -7.31
C ASP A 31 20.87 0.59 -7.00
N LYS A 32 20.22 1.73 -7.28
CA LYS A 32 20.78 3.08 -7.14
C LYS A 32 19.98 3.97 -6.19
N LEU A 33 19.06 3.38 -5.45
CA LEU A 33 17.99 4.12 -4.77
C LEU A 33 18.55 5.09 -3.73
N ASN A 34 19.58 4.67 -2.99
CA ASN A 34 20.24 5.49 -1.98
C ASN A 34 20.91 6.74 -2.59
N ASP A 35 21.57 6.57 -3.75
CA ASP A 35 22.20 7.69 -4.46
C ASP A 35 21.14 8.66 -4.98
N VAL A 36 20.01 8.14 -5.47
CA VAL A 36 18.89 8.98 -5.93
C VAL A 36 18.30 9.76 -4.76
N PHE A 37 18.03 9.12 -3.61
CA PHE A 37 17.52 9.81 -2.42
C PHE A 37 18.42 10.96 -1.96
N ALA A 38 19.74 10.77 -2.00
CA ALA A 38 20.69 11.82 -1.64
C ALA A 38 20.67 13.05 -2.57
N THR A 39 20.10 12.92 -3.78
CA THR A 39 20.05 13.99 -4.78
C THR A 39 18.71 14.73 -4.85
N ILE A 40 17.66 14.18 -4.23
CA ILE A 40 16.33 14.78 -4.24
C ILE A 40 16.29 15.89 -3.19
N ASN A 41 15.96 17.11 -3.62
CA ASN A 41 15.71 18.20 -2.68
C ASN A 41 14.29 18.14 -2.10
N GLU A 42 14.04 18.86 -1.00
CA GLU A 42 12.73 18.85 -0.31
C GLU A 42 11.55 19.21 -1.23
N ASN A 43 11.75 20.12 -2.19
CA ASN A 43 10.71 20.57 -3.11
C ASN A 43 10.33 19.51 -4.16
N GLU A 44 11.24 18.60 -4.48
CA GLU A 44 11.04 17.51 -5.44
C GLU A 44 10.50 16.24 -4.77
N TRP A 45 10.69 16.12 -3.45
CA TRP A 45 10.38 14.92 -2.67
C TRP A 45 8.95 14.42 -2.89
N THR A 46 7.95 15.30 -2.77
CA THR A 46 6.54 14.92 -2.93
C THR A 46 6.26 14.35 -4.32
N SER A 47 6.79 14.99 -5.37
CA SER A 47 6.58 14.54 -6.76
C SER A 47 7.30 13.21 -7.01
N PHE A 48 8.50 13.07 -6.47
CA PHE A 48 9.27 11.83 -6.54
C PHE A 48 8.52 10.66 -5.88
N CYS A 49 8.09 10.85 -4.62
CA CYS A 49 7.34 9.84 -3.87
C CYS A 49 6.07 9.44 -4.61
N GLN A 50 5.32 10.39 -5.14
CA GLN A 50 4.10 10.09 -5.89
C GLN A 50 4.39 9.25 -7.14
N GLY A 51 5.46 9.55 -7.87
CA GLY A 51 5.88 8.74 -9.02
C GLY A 51 6.29 7.33 -8.61
N LEU A 52 7.10 7.19 -7.57
CA LEU A 52 7.56 5.89 -7.06
C LEU A 52 6.39 5.02 -6.58
N ILE A 53 5.48 5.58 -5.78
CA ILE A 53 4.29 4.87 -5.28
C ILE A 53 3.40 4.47 -6.45
N THR A 54 3.22 5.33 -7.45
CA THR A 54 2.45 5.00 -8.66
C THR A 54 3.06 3.80 -9.39
N LEU A 55 4.38 3.77 -9.56
CA LEU A 55 5.09 2.64 -10.18
C LEU A 55 4.92 1.35 -9.37
N ILE A 56 4.98 1.44 -8.04
CA ILE A 56 4.72 0.31 -7.13
C ILE A 56 3.27 -0.18 -7.30
N CYS A 57 2.27 0.71 -7.28
CA CYS A 57 0.87 0.35 -7.51
C CYS A 57 0.67 -0.36 -8.85
N ILE A 58 1.23 0.18 -9.94
CA ILE A 58 1.17 -0.45 -11.28
C ILE A 58 1.80 -1.85 -11.22
N LYS A 59 2.99 -1.98 -10.61
CA LYS A 59 3.65 -3.28 -10.48
C LYS A 59 2.79 -4.28 -9.70
N LEU A 60 2.28 -3.90 -8.54
CA LEU A 60 1.45 -4.76 -7.68
C LEU A 60 0.14 -5.15 -8.37
N PHE A 61 -0.52 -4.19 -9.01
CA PHE A 61 -1.82 -4.39 -9.66
C PHE A 61 -1.74 -5.35 -10.85
N TYR A 62 -0.68 -5.28 -11.65
CA TYR A 62 -0.54 -6.06 -12.88
C TYR A 62 0.35 -7.30 -12.76
N GLN A 63 0.98 -7.57 -11.60
CA GLN A 63 1.80 -8.78 -11.41
C GLN A 63 1.04 -9.88 -10.64
N GLY A 64 0.68 -10.93 -11.38
CA GLY A 64 -0.01 -12.12 -10.84
C GLY A 64 0.86 -13.12 -10.08
N ASN A 65 2.20 -13.04 -10.13
CA ASN A 65 3.10 -14.04 -9.52
C ASN A 65 3.80 -13.53 -8.26
N ALA A 66 3.65 -14.25 -7.14
CA ALA A 66 4.16 -13.90 -5.81
C ALA A 66 5.69 -13.73 -5.75
N ASN A 67 6.46 -14.49 -6.53
CA ASN A 67 7.93 -14.48 -6.48
C ASN A 67 8.60 -13.21 -7.02
N GLU A 68 7.89 -12.33 -7.73
CA GLU A 68 8.43 -11.04 -8.22
C GLU A 68 7.90 -9.81 -7.46
N ARG A 69 6.93 -10.03 -6.55
CA ARG A 69 6.29 -8.99 -5.72
C ARG A 69 7.22 -8.46 -4.62
N SER A 70 8.10 -9.32 -4.08
CA SER A 70 8.95 -8.98 -2.92
C SER A 70 9.78 -7.70 -3.12
N ASN A 71 10.24 -7.45 -4.34
CA ASN A 71 11.06 -6.28 -4.66
C ASN A 71 10.32 -4.93 -4.59
N ALA A 72 8.98 -4.89 -4.49
CA ALA A 72 8.25 -3.61 -4.50
C ALA A 72 8.25 -2.94 -3.13
N PHE A 73 8.05 -3.72 -2.06
CA PHE A 73 8.05 -3.23 -0.68
C PHE A 73 9.48 -3.02 -0.14
N ASP A 74 10.45 -3.77 -0.64
CA ASP A 74 11.88 -3.57 -0.36
C ASP A 74 12.39 -2.17 -0.73
N LEU A 75 11.70 -1.45 -1.63
CA LEU A 75 12.06 -0.08 -1.98
C LEU A 75 11.62 0.93 -0.91
N LEU A 76 10.53 0.64 -0.20
CA LEU A 76 10.06 1.48 0.91
C LEU A 76 10.97 1.32 2.13
N SER A 77 11.44 0.11 2.40
CA SER A 77 12.37 -0.13 3.53
C SER A 77 13.73 0.55 3.32
N LYS A 78 14.14 0.77 2.05
CA LYS A 78 15.35 1.51 1.68
C LYS A 78 15.20 3.04 1.73
N MET A 79 13.99 3.58 1.88
CA MET A 79 13.80 5.03 2.04
C MET A 79 14.47 5.52 3.33
N PRO A 80 14.94 6.78 3.41
CA PRO A 80 15.41 7.37 4.66
C PRO A 80 14.39 7.18 5.80
N GLU A 81 14.86 6.89 7.02
CA GLU A 81 13.99 6.75 8.19
C GLU A 81 13.25 8.04 8.50
N GLY A 82 12.04 7.92 9.06
CA GLY A 82 11.24 9.05 9.53
C GLY A 82 10.01 9.35 8.67
N GLU A 83 9.55 10.60 8.74
CA GLU A 83 8.25 11.05 8.21
C GLU A 83 8.08 10.78 6.71
N GLN A 84 9.16 10.79 5.95
CA GLN A 84 9.14 10.58 4.50
C GLN A 84 8.76 9.14 4.12
N ARG A 85 9.29 8.14 4.83
CA ARG A 85 8.98 6.73 4.60
C ARG A 85 7.56 6.42 5.03
N GLU A 86 7.17 6.94 6.19
CA GLU A 86 5.82 6.84 6.72
C GLU A 86 4.79 7.43 5.75
N TYR A 87 5.05 8.64 5.25
CA TYR A 87 4.22 9.29 4.24
C TYR A 87 4.04 8.41 2.99
N ALA A 88 5.14 7.81 2.50
CA ALA A 88 5.09 6.96 1.33
C ALA A 88 4.28 5.67 1.56
N ALA A 89 4.45 5.04 2.73
CA ALA A 89 3.70 3.84 3.12
C ALA A 89 2.20 4.15 3.25
N LEU A 90 1.82 5.24 3.93
CA LEU A 90 0.43 5.66 4.08
C LEU A 90 -0.23 5.99 2.74
N LYS A 91 0.49 6.69 1.85
CA LYS A 91 0.01 6.99 0.49
C LYS A 91 -0.19 5.74 -0.35
N LEU A 92 0.68 4.74 -0.20
CA LEU A 92 0.50 3.45 -0.86
C LEU A 92 -0.73 2.73 -0.33
N LEU A 93 -0.95 2.67 0.99
CA LEU A 93 -2.15 2.10 1.60
C LEU A 93 -3.43 2.76 1.08
N ASP A 94 -3.46 4.09 1.03
CA ASP A 94 -4.59 4.84 0.49
C ASP A 94 -4.89 4.49 -0.97
N LEU A 95 -3.86 4.39 -1.82
CA LEU A 95 -4.04 4.05 -3.23
C LEU A 95 -4.47 2.59 -3.42
N LEU A 96 -3.84 1.65 -2.71
CA LEU A 96 -4.19 0.24 -2.77
C LEU A 96 -5.63 0.00 -2.33
N TYR A 97 -6.13 0.73 -1.33
CA TYR A 97 -7.51 0.61 -0.86
C TYR A 97 -8.54 0.91 -1.96
N HIS A 98 -8.20 1.81 -2.88
CA HIS A 98 -9.06 2.18 -4.00
C HIS A 98 -8.90 1.29 -5.23
N LEU A 99 -7.95 0.35 -5.21
CA LEU A 99 -7.72 -0.61 -6.28
C LEU A 99 -8.36 -1.96 -5.93
N PRO A 100 -8.78 -2.78 -6.92
CA PRO A 100 -9.19 -4.16 -6.68
C PRO A 100 -7.95 -5.05 -6.44
N TYR A 101 -7.10 -4.63 -5.51
CA TYR A 101 -5.92 -5.35 -5.06
C TYR A 101 -6.11 -5.79 -3.60
N ARG A 102 -5.53 -6.92 -3.26
CA ARG A 102 -5.52 -7.46 -1.90
C ARG A 102 -4.09 -7.84 -1.52
N LEU A 103 -3.72 -7.50 -0.30
CA LEU A 103 -2.40 -7.73 0.29
C LEU A 103 -2.38 -9.09 1.00
N PRO A 104 -1.36 -9.92 0.72
CA PRO A 104 -0.97 -11.03 1.57
C PRO A 104 -0.51 -10.57 2.97
N SER A 105 -0.37 -11.51 3.89
CA SER A 105 0.02 -11.25 5.29
C SER A 105 1.28 -10.41 5.36
N ASP A 106 2.34 -10.88 4.70
CA ASP A 106 3.70 -10.36 4.89
C ASP A 106 3.81 -8.95 4.32
N GLU A 107 3.20 -8.71 3.15
CA GLU A 107 3.23 -7.41 2.47
C GLU A 107 2.43 -6.35 3.24
N GLY A 108 1.25 -6.69 3.75
CA GLY A 108 0.44 -5.74 4.50
C GLY A 108 0.99 -5.44 5.90
N MET A 109 1.57 -6.43 6.59
CA MET A 109 2.21 -6.18 7.88
C MET A 109 3.43 -5.26 7.74
N VAL A 110 4.25 -5.45 6.70
CA VAL A 110 5.34 -4.52 6.39
C VAL A 110 4.82 -3.10 6.21
N LEU A 111 3.72 -2.90 5.47
CA LEU A 111 3.17 -1.55 5.31
C LEU A 111 2.62 -0.95 6.61
N PHE A 112 1.94 -1.75 7.43
CA PHE A 112 1.40 -1.26 8.70
C PHE A 112 2.50 -0.90 9.70
N GLU A 113 3.59 -1.67 9.75
CA GLU A 113 4.74 -1.37 10.62
C GLU A 113 5.49 -0.09 10.23
N LEU A 114 5.36 0.35 8.97
CA LEU A 114 5.97 1.58 8.48
C LEU A 114 5.16 2.86 8.76
N VAL A 115 3.93 2.73 9.27
CA VAL A 115 3.02 3.84 9.54
C VAL A 115 2.74 3.93 11.04
N LYS A 116 2.66 5.13 11.61
CA LYS A 116 2.26 5.27 13.02
C LYS A 116 0.86 4.70 13.24
N PRO A 117 0.60 4.06 14.39
CA PRO A 117 -0.72 3.54 14.72
C PRO A 117 -1.86 4.55 14.54
N ASP A 118 -1.65 5.80 14.92
CA ASP A 118 -2.66 6.86 14.85
C ASP A 118 -3.09 7.23 13.42
N ASP A 119 -2.24 6.99 12.44
CA ASP A 119 -2.51 7.26 11.02
C ASP A 119 -3.16 6.08 10.29
N LEU A 120 -3.18 4.89 10.92
CA LEU A 120 -3.80 3.69 10.37
C LEU A 120 -5.32 3.75 10.50
N LYS A 121 -6.02 3.59 9.37
CA LYS A 121 -7.48 3.64 9.28
C LYS A 121 -8.06 2.24 9.13
N LEU A 122 -9.19 1.99 9.78
CA LEU A 122 -9.91 0.71 9.70
C LEU A 122 -10.24 0.27 8.27
N LYS A 123 -10.45 1.21 7.34
CA LYS A 123 -10.66 0.91 5.91
C LYS A 123 -9.53 0.04 5.33
N TYR A 124 -8.30 0.13 5.84
CA TYR A 124 -7.17 -0.68 5.37
C TYR A 124 -7.30 -2.17 5.69
N LEU A 125 -8.18 -2.56 6.63
CA LEU A 125 -8.49 -3.98 6.88
C LEU A 125 -9.09 -4.66 5.64
N GLU A 126 -9.76 -3.91 4.76
CA GLU A 126 -10.34 -4.42 3.52
C GLU A 126 -9.31 -4.80 2.45
N LEU A 127 -8.02 -4.47 2.71
CA LEU A 127 -6.92 -4.94 1.87
C LEU A 127 -6.60 -6.41 2.10
N ALA A 128 -7.09 -7.04 3.17
CA ALA A 128 -6.83 -8.45 3.46
C ALA A 128 -7.31 -9.36 2.32
N ASP A 129 -6.44 -10.23 1.84
CA ASP A 129 -6.77 -11.21 0.78
C ASP A 129 -7.62 -12.40 1.27
N SER A 130 -7.75 -12.56 2.59
CA SER A 130 -8.38 -13.70 3.24
C SER A 130 -8.86 -13.31 4.64
N LEU A 131 -9.78 -14.11 5.19
CA LEU A 131 -10.28 -13.91 6.56
C LEU A 131 -9.18 -14.05 7.62
N GLU A 132 -8.24 -14.98 7.41
CA GLU A 132 -7.10 -15.17 8.31
C GLU A 132 -6.24 -13.90 8.39
N ILE A 133 -5.94 -13.30 7.22
CA ILE A 133 -5.17 -12.05 7.14
C ILE A 133 -5.97 -10.87 7.69
N TYR A 134 -7.28 -10.84 7.48
CA TYR A 134 -8.15 -9.85 8.09
C TYR A 134 -8.09 -9.91 9.63
N ILE A 135 -8.19 -11.11 10.22
CA ILE A 135 -8.09 -11.30 11.68
C ILE A 135 -6.71 -10.86 12.18
N MET A 136 -5.64 -11.17 11.43
CA MET A 136 -4.30 -10.74 11.77
C MET A 136 -4.18 -9.20 11.79
N TYR A 137 -4.71 -8.53 10.77
CA TYR A 137 -4.71 -7.07 10.69
C TYR A 137 -5.55 -6.45 11.81
N VAL A 138 -6.72 -7.00 12.12
CA VAL A 138 -7.54 -6.58 13.27
C VAL A 138 -6.75 -6.70 14.58
N THR A 139 -6.06 -7.82 14.77
CA THR A 139 -5.26 -8.06 15.97
C THR A 139 -4.13 -7.03 16.09
N TYR A 140 -3.50 -6.68 14.98
CA TYR A 140 -2.50 -5.62 14.93
C TYR A 140 -3.09 -4.27 15.34
N PHE A 141 -4.22 -3.87 14.76
CA PHE A 141 -4.91 -2.62 15.08
C PHE A 141 -5.30 -2.54 16.57
N ILE A 142 -5.83 -3.64 17.13
CA ILE A 142 -6.20 -3.71 18.55
C ILE A 142 -4.98 -3.57 19.46
N ASN A 143 -3.86 -4.22 19.12
CA ASN A 143 -2.65 -4.17 19.94
C ASN A 143 -1.92 -2.82 19.87
N LYS A 144 -2.15 -2.05 18.80
CA LYS A 144 -1.46 -0.78 18.54
C LYS A 144 -2.28 0.45 18.84
N SER A 145 -3.60 0.32 18.93
CA SER A 145 -4.49 1.43 19.28
C SER A 145 -4.38 1.75 20.77
N GLU A 146 -4.18 3.03 21.08
CA GLU A 146 -4.34 3.56 22.44
C GLU A 146 -5.80 3.96 22.75
N ASP A 147 -6.71 3.81 21.77
CA ASP A 147 -8.12 4.14 21.94
C ASP A 147 -8.81 3.21 22.94
N ASN A 148 -9.94 3.69 23.46
CA ASN A 148 -10.83 2.89 24.29
C ASN A 148 -11.21 1.61 23.52
N ALA A 149 -10.77 0.44 24.01
CA ALA A 149 -10.94 -0.85 23.34
C ALA A 149 -12.39 -1.17 22.94
N ASN A 150 -13.38 -0.54 23.60
CA ASN A 150 -14.79 -0.65 23.26
C ASN A 150 -15.15 0.04 21.95
N ASP A 151 -14.64 1.25 21.69
CA ASP A 151 -14.96 2.03 20.50
C ASP A 151 -14.36 1.38 19.24
N LEU A 152 -13.12 0.90 19.36
CA LEU A 152 -12.45 0.15 18.30
C LEU A 152 -13.21 -1.14 17.95
N LYS A 153 -13.67 -1.88 18.96
CA LYS A 153 -14.44 -3.11 18.77
C LYS A 153 -15.78 -2.86 18.08
N GLU A 154 -16.48 -1.79 18.45
CA GLU A 154 -17.73 -1.40 17.78
C GLU A 154 -17.51 -1.00 16.32
N ASN A 155 -16.42 -0.27 16.05
CA ASN A 155 -16.08 0.13 14.69
C ASN A 155 -15.69 -1.06 13.80
N ILE A 156 -14.89 -2.01 14.31
CA ILE A 156 -14.56 -3.27 13.59
C ILE A 156 -15.83 -4.06 13.32
N LYS A 157 -16.71 -4.20 14.31
CA LYS A 157 -17.99 -4.90 14.14
C LYS A 157 -18.85 -4.24 13.06
N SER A 158 -18.97 -2.92 13.09
CA SER A 158 -19.72 -2.17 12.08
C SER A 158 -19.18 -2.37 10.67
N GLN A 159 -17.86 -2.40 10.50
CA GLN A 159 -17.22 -2.67 9.22
C GLN A 159 -17.46 -4.10 8.73
N LEU A 160 -17.35 -5.10 9.61
CA LEU A 160 -17.67 -6.50 9.29
C LEU A 160 -19.13 -6.65 8.86
N ASP A 161 -20.08 -6.08 9.61
CA ASP A 161 -21.50 -6.12 9.29
C ASP A 161 -21.78 -5.47 7.92
N ARG A 162 -21.07 -4.39 7.57
CA ARG A 162 -21.13 -3.75 6.25
C ARG A 162 -20.63 -4.70 5.16
N LEU A 163 -19.44 -5.28 5.33
CA LEU A 163 -18.82 -6.18 4.35
C LEU A 163 -19.64 -7.45 4.12
N LEU A 164 -20.24 -8.03 5.17
CA LEU A 164 -21.12 -9.20 5.06
C LEU A 164 -22.36 -8.89 4.22
N LYS A 165 -23.01 -7.73 4.49
CA LYS A 165 -24.18 -7.27 3.72
C LYS A 165 -23.85 -7.02 2.25
N GLU A 166 -22.72 -6.38 1.97
CA GLU A 166 -22.28 -6.06 0.60
C GLU A 166 -21.94 -7.32 -0.21
N ASN A 167 -21.47 -8.39 0.44
CA ASN A 167 -21.10 -9.66 -0.21
C ASN A 167 -22.20 -10.73 -0.18
N HIS A 168 -23.43 -10.38 0.23
CA HIS A 168 -24.56 -11.31 0.36
C HIS A 168 -24.27 -12.56 1.21
N LEU A 169 -23.38 -12.43 2.20
CA LEU A 169 -23.10 -13.48 3.17
C LEU A 169 -23.94 -13.19 4.44
N PRO A 170 -24.80 -14.13 4.88
CA PRO A 170 -25.66 -13.95 6.04
C PRO A 170 -24.89 -13.88 7.37
#